data_AF-A0A656JN33-F1
#
_entry.id   AF-A0A656JN33-F1
#
_cell.length_a   1.000
_cell.length_b   1.000
_cell.length_c   1.000
_cell.angle_alpha   90.00
_cell.angle_beta   90.00
_cell.angle_gamma   90.00
#
_symmetry.space_group_name_H-M   'P 1'
#
loop_
_entity.id
_entity.type
_entity.pdbx_description
1 polymer ?
#
loop_
_entity_poly.entity_id
_entity_poly.type
_entity_poly.pdbx_seq_one_letter_code
_entity_poly.pdbx_strand_id
1 'polypeptide(L)' 'MSIVKKASAHWEGDLKSGIGSISTETGVLREAPYGFKARF' A
#
# COMPACT_ATOMS: atom_id res chain seq x y z
N MET A 1 27.08 4.77 4.75
CA MET A 1 26.08 3.74 4.44
C MET A 1 24.70 4.37 4.59
N SER A 2 23.86 4.33 3.56
CA SER A 2 22.51 4.90 3.61
C SER A 2 21.50 3.77 3.83
N ILE A 3 20.60 3.93 4.80
CA ILE A 3 19.51 2.99 5.03
C ILE A 3 18.41 3.30 4.02
N VAL A 4 18.03 2.31 3.21
CA VAL A 4 16.91 2.40 2.26
C VAL A 4 15.82 1.46 2.72
N LYS A 5 14.64 2.00 2.99
CA LYS A 5 13.44 1.22 3.31
C LYS A 5 12.50 1.19 2.12
N LYS A 6 11.99 0.02 1.76
CA LYS A 6 11.10 -0.21 0.63
C LYS A 6 9.69 -0.58 1.07
N ALA A 7 8.73 -0.08 0.31
CA ALA A 7 7.33 -0.50 0.35
C ALA A 7 6.80 -0.54 -1.09
N SER A 8 5.79 -1.36 -1.32
CA SER A 8 5.08 -1.49 -2.59
C SER A 8 3.60 -1.30 -2.39
N ALA A 9 2.94 -0.64 -3.33
CA ALA A 9 1.49 -0.50 -3.35
C ALA A 9 0.97 -0.98 -4.70
N HIS A 10 -0.11 -1.75 -4.65
CA HIS A 10 -0.87 -2.18 -5.83
C HIS A 10 -2.24 -1.52 -5.78
N TRP A 11 -2.72 -0.99 -6.90
CA TRP A 11 -4.00 -0.31 -6.98
C TRP A 11 -4.77 -0.77 -8.21
N GLU A 12 -6.05 -1.07 -8.03
CA GLU A 12 -6.95 -1.48 -9.09
C GLU A 12 -8.24 -0.64 -9.04
N GLY A 13 -8.66 -0.14 -10.20
CA GLY A 13 -9.87 0.66 -10.35
C GLY A 13 -9.65 2.18 -10.30
N ASP A 14 -10.75 2.92 -10.21
CA ASP A 14 -10.73 4.38 -10.19
C ASP A 14 -10.34 4.96 -8.82
N LEU A 15 -10.22 6.28 -8.69
CA LEU A 15 -9.79 6.92 -7.44
C LEU A 15 -10.78 6.75 -6.27
N LYS A 16 -12.09 6.71 -6.54
CA LYS A 16 -13.15 6.74 -5.50
C LYS A 16 -13.59 5.35 -5.08
N SER A 17 -13.69 4.43 -6.02
CA SER A 17 -14.15 3.05 -5.84
C SER A 17 -13.02 2.03 -5.88
N GLY A 18 -11.82 2.45 -6.30
CA GLY A 18 -10.68 1.57 -6.41
C GLY A 18 -10.25 0.99 -5.06
N ILE A 19 -9.68 -0.20 -5.16
CA ILE A 19 -9.17 -0.98 -4.05
C ILE A 19 -7.68 -1.14 -4.29
N GLY A 20 -6.90 -0.99 -3.24
CA GLY A 20 -5.47 -1.25 -3.28
C GLY A 20 -5.03 -2.16 -2.16
N SER A 21 -3.78 -2.56 -2.25
CA SER A 21 -3.06 -3.24 -1.20
C SER A 21 -1.67 -2.62 -1.04
N ILE A 22 -1.15 -2.66 0.18
CA ILE A 22 0.20 -2.18 0.50
C ILE A 22 1.00 -3.28 1.19
N SER A 23 2.29 -3.35 0.84
CA SER A 23 3.24 -4.25 1.47
C SER A 23 4.52 -3.51 1.86
N THR A 24 5.05 -3.81 3.04
CA THR A 24 6.33 -3.27 3.53
C THR A 24 7.41 -4.34 3.49
N GLU A 25 8.66 -3.95 3.29
CA GLU A 25 9.81 -4.88 3.30
C GLU A 25 9.94 -5.66 4.62
N THR A 26 9.43 -5.10 5.72
CA THR A 26 9.44 -5.71 7.05
C THR A 26 8.37 -6.79 7.21
N GLY A 27 7.41 -6.90 6.29
CA GLY A 27 6.28 -7.81 6.37
C GLY A 27 5.20 -7.43 7.39
N VAL A 28 5.40 -6.35 8.17
CA VAL A 28 4.39 -5.83 9.12
C VAL A 28 3.09 -5.50 8.40
N LEU A 29 3.19 -4.96 7.20
CA LEU A 29 2.08 -4.84 6.27
C LEU A 29 2.38 -5.79 5.11
N ARG A 30 1.57 -6.83 4.95
CA ARG A 30 1.65 -7.76 3.82
C ARG A 30 0.28 -7.82 3.18
N GLU A 31 0.19 -7.34 1.94
CA GLU A 31 -1.06 -7.26 1.17
C GLU A 31 -2.19 -6.59 1.96
N ALA A 32 -1.83 -5.65 2.84
CA ALA A 32 -2.79 -5.01 3.72
C ALA A 32 -3.74 -4.17 2.87
N PRO A 33 -5.07 -4.27 3.07
CA PRO A 33 -6.04 -3.54 2.27
C PRO A 33 -5.84 -2.05 2.48
N TYR A 34 -5.79 -1.34 1.37
CA TYR A 34 -5.51 0.09 1.33
C TYR A 34 -6.39 0.73 0.28
N GLY A 35 -7.33 1.58 0.70
CA GLY A 35 -8.32 2.20 -0.17
C GLY A 35 -8.39 3.71 0.04
N PHE A 36 -9.07 4.43 -0.85
CA PHE A 36 -9.27 5.88 -0.73
C PHE A 36 -9.93 6.23 0.61
N LYS A 37 -10.97 5.48 1.01
CA LYS A 37 -11.65 5.58 2.32
C LYS A 37 -10.76 5.35 3.54
N ALA A 38 -9.63 4.66 3.36
CA ALA A 38 -8.71 4.37 4.46
C ALA A 38 -7.68 5.50 4.64
N ARG A 39 -7.55 6.41 3.66
CA ARG A 39 -6.54 7.48 3.66
C ARG A 39 -7.10 8.89 3.58
N PHE A 40 -8.32 9.06 3.09
CA PHE A 40 -9.08 10.31 3.02
C PHE A 40 -10.45 10.09 3.66
#